data_AF-A0A9E6WJR5-F1
#
_entry.id   AF-A0A9E6WJR5-F1
#
_cell.length_a   1.000
_cell.length_b   1.000
_cell.length_c   1.000
_cell.angle_alpha   90.00
_cell.angle_beta   90.00
_cell.angle_gamma   90.00
#
_symmetry.space_group_name_H-M   'P 1'
#
loop_
_entity.id
_entity.type
_entity.pdbx_description
1 polymer ?
#
loop_
_entity_poly.entity_id
_entity_poly.type
_entity_poly.pdbx_seq_one_letter_code
_entity_poly.pdbx_strand_id
1 'polypeptide(L)'
;MGAEFVTLSLTPILIGTLAAIACALPGNFLLLRRQALIGDAISHVVLPGIVVAFLLTGSVTTLPMVLGAGGAALVAVVLIEAIRRLGRIEPGAAMGVVFTAMFAGGVLLLEQSDTSNVHLDVEHALYGNLESLIWL
;
A
#
# COMPACT_ATOMS: atom_id res chain seq x y z
N MET A 1 5.32 26.79 -24.88
CA MET A 1 4.75 27.44 -23.69
C MET A 1 3.30 27.04 -23.36
N GLY A 2 2.33 27.05 -24.29
CA GLY A 2 0.95 26.60 -23.98
C GLY A 2 0.73 25.08 -23.97
N ALA A 3 1.33 24.35 -24.93
CA ALA A 3 1.14 22.91 -25.07
C ALA A 3 1.78 22.08 -23.94
N GLU A 4 2.94 22.50 -23.46
CA GLU A 4 3.66 21.84 -22.35
C GLU A 4 2.88 21.94 -21.05
N PHE A 5 2.18 23.05 -20.82
CA PHE A 5 1.36 23.25 -19.62
C PHE A 5 0.18 22.27 -19.57
N VAL A 6 -0.42 21.97 -20.73
CA VAL A 6 -1.54 21.02 -20.84
C VAL A 6 -1.07 19.60 -20.52
N THR A 7 0.06 19.16 -21.05
CA THR A 7 0.56 17.80 -20.79
C THR A 7 1.10 17.61 -19.37
N LEU A 8 1.82 18.60 -18.82
CA LEU A 8 2.40 18.55 -17.46
C LEU A 8 1.35 18.68 -16.35
N SER A 9 0.29 19.47 -16.56
CA SER A 9 -0.65 19.82 -15.48
C SER A 9 -2.00 19.13 -15.63
N LEU A 10 -2.55 19.07 -16.86
CA LEU A 10 -3.92 18.61 -17.08
C LEU A 10 -4.06 17.10 -16.86
N THR A 11 -3.07 16.32 -17.28
CA THR A 11 -3.03 14.86 -17.15
C THR A 11 -3.04 14.39 -15.68
N PRO A 12 -2.11 14.84 -14.81
CA PRO A 12 -2.14 14.45 -13.40
C PRO A 12 -3.36 14.99 -12.65
N ILE A 13 -3.88 16.17 -13.02
CA ILE A 13 -5.14 16.70 -12.45
C ILE A 13 -6.34 15.81 -12.82
N LEU A 14 -6.44 15.38 -14.08
CA LEU A 14 -7.52 14.47 -14.53
C LEU A 14 -7.43 13.10 -13.83
N ILE A 15 -6.23 12.53 -13.75
CA ILE A 15 -6.03 11.24 -13.08
C ILE A 15 -6.31 11.37 -11.57
N GLY A 16 -5.83 12.44 -10.94
CA GLY A 16 -6.10 12.73 -9.52
C GLY A 16 -7.58 12.93 -9.22
N THR A 17 -8.32 13.64 -10.08
CA THR A 17 -9.77 13.82 -9.91
C THR A 17 -10.55 12.52 -10.10
N LEU A 18 -10.22 11.72 -11.12
CA LEU A 18 -10.81 10.39 -11.32
C LEU A 18 -10.52 9.45 -10.14
N ALA A 19 -9.27 9.44 -9.66
CA ALA A 19 -8.88 8.65 -8.48
C ALA A 19 -9.61 9.12 -7.22
N ALA A 20 -9.73 10.44 -7.00
CA ALA A 20 -10.48 11.00 -5.87
C ALA A 20 -11.96 10.59 -5.91
N ILE A 21 -12.60 10.63 -7.08
CA ILE A 21 -14.00 10.18 -7.26
C ILE A 21 -14.11 8.67 -6.96
N ALA A 22 -13.19 7.87 -7.48
CA ALA A 22 -13.16 6.43 -7.25
C ALA A 22 -12.96 6.07 -5.77
N CYS A 23 -12.16 6.84 -5.03
CA CYS A 23 -11.92 6.63 -3.59
C CYS A 23 -13.03 7.21 -2.69
N ALA A 24 -13.70 8.29 -3.11
CA ALA A 24 -14.76 8.93 -2.32
C ALA A 24 -16.00 8.03 -2.11
N LEU A 25 -16.37 7.25 -3.15
CA LEU A 25 -17.48 6.30 -3.11
C LEU A 25 -17.34 5.23 -2.01
N PRO A 26 -16.27 4.41 -1.98
CA PRO A 26 -16.04 3.43 -0.92
C PRO A 26 -15.65 4.10 0.40
N GLY A 27 -14.98 5.26 0.38
CA GLY A 27 -14.57 5.99 1.58
C GLY A 27 -15.75 6.40 2.45
N ASN A 28 -16.82 6.94 1.86
CA ASN A 28 -18.02 7.32 2.60
C ASN A 28 -18.72 6.10 3.24
N PHE A 29 -18.73 4.97 2.53
CA PHE A 29 -19.29 3.72 3.07
C PHE A 29 -18.46 3.17 4.24
N LEU A 30 -17.13 3.18 4.12
CA LEU A 30 -16.20 2.77 5.18
C LEU A 30 -16.33 3.65 6.42
N LEU A 31 -16.51 4.97 6.24
CA LEU A 31 -16.70 5.92 7.34
C LEU A 31 -17.99 5.63 8.11
N LEU A 32 -19.11 5.44 7.42
CA LEU A 32 -20.41 5.09 8.03
C LEU A 32 -20.34 3.77 8.81
N ARG A 33 -19.48 2.83 8.38
CA ARG A 33 -19.25 1.55 9.05
C ARG A 33 -18.27 1.60 10.23
N ARG A 34 -17.78 2.80 10.60
CA ARG A 34 -16.69 3.00 11.58
C ARG A 34 -15.42 2.22 11.23
N GLN A 35 -15.18 2.02 9.94
CA GLN A 35 -14.03 1.30 9.39
C GLN A 35 -13.04 2.27 8.72
N ALA A 36 -12.96 3.51 9.22
CA ALA A 36 -12.10 4.55 8.65
C ALA A 36 -10.60 4.17 8.64
N LEU A 37 -10.16 3.34 9.60
CA LEU A 37 -8.77 2.89 9.73
C LEU A 37 -8.37 1.79 8.71
N ILE A 38 -9.30 1.26 7.92
CA ILE A 38 -8.99 0.20 6.95
C ILE A 38 -8.06 0.69 5.84
N GLY A 39 -8.27 1.92 5.35
CA GLY A 39 -7.44 2.48 4.28
C GLY A 39 -5.97 2.59 4.71
N ASP A 40 -5.75 3.07 5.94
CA ASP A 40 -4.41 3.20 6.52
C ASP A 40 -3.76 1.83 6.77
N ALA A 41 -4.54 0.87 7.29
CA ALA A 41 -4.06 -0.49 7.55
C ALA A 41 -3.61 -1.23 6.28
N ILE A 42 -4.32 -1.05 5.16
CA ILE A 42 -3.99 -1.71 3.89
C ILE A 42 -2.62 -1.24 3.38
N SER A 43 -2.35 0.07 3.39
CA SER A 43 -1.07 0.61 2.92
C SER A 43 0.13 0.05 3.70
N HIS A 44 -0.01 -0.07 5.03
CA HIS A 44 1.06 -0.55 5.91
C HIS A 44 1.29 -2.06 5.82
N VAL A 45 0.26 -2.83 5.47
CA VAL A 45 0.31 -4.28 5.30
C VAL A 45 0.90 -4.70 3.95
N VAL A 46 0.73 -3.89 2.91
CA VAL A 46 1.20 -4.20 1.56
C VAL A 46 2.73 -4.08 1.45
N LEU A 47 3.32 -3.12 2.18
CA LEU A 47 4.76 -2.85 2.23
C LEU A 47 5.64 -4.09 2.52
N PRO A 48 5.45 -4.86 3.61
CA PRO A 48 6.21 -6.09 3.86
C PRO A 48 6.07 -7.12 2.73
N GLY A 49 4.90 -7.18 2.08
CA GLY A 49 4.68 -8.08 0.94
C GLY A 49 5.53 -7.75 -0.28
N ILE A 50 5.66 -6.46 -0.56
CA ILE A 50 6.52 -5.96 -1.64
C ILE A 50 7.99 -6.27 -1.33
N VAL A 51 8.42 -6.07 -0.08
CA VAL A 51 9.79 -6.40 0.36
C VAL A 51 10.08 -7.88 0.19
N VAL A 52 9.19 -8.76 0.64
CA VAL A 52 9.35 -10.22 0.47
C VAL A 52 9.38 -10.60 -1.01
N ALA A 53 8.51 -10.02 -1.85
CA ALA A 53 8.51 -10.28 -3.29
C ALA A 53 9.84 -9.90 -3.96
N PHE A 54 10.39 -8.77 -3.54
CA PHE A 54 11.67 -8.27 -4.01
C PHE A 54 12.82 -9.22 -3.63
N LEU A 55 12.85 -9.67 -2.37
CA LEU A 55 13.87 -10.59 -1.88
C LEU A 55 13.86 -11.94 -2.60
N LEU A 56 12.66 -12.47 -2.93
CA LEU A 56 12.57 -13.74 -3.67
C LEU A 56 12.96 -13.61 -5.15
N THR A 57 12.74 -12.45 -5.77
CA THR A 57 12.87 -12.31 -7.23
C THR A 57 14.20 -11.66 -7.65
N GLY A 58 14.83 -10.85 -6.79
CA GLY A 58 16.08 -10.15 -7.09
C GLY A 58 16.01 -9.19 -8.28
N SER A 59 14.81 -8.83 -8.75
CA SER A 59 14.57 -7.95 -9.89
C SER A 59 13.27 -7.17 -9.70
N VAL A 60 13.32 -5.87 -9.97
CA VAL A 60 12.19 -4.93 -9.88
C VAL A 60 11.27 -5.08 -11.09
N THR A 61 10.63 -6.25 -11.22
CA THR A 61 9.62 -6.49 -12.26
C THR A 61 8.22 -6.32 -11.66
N THR A 62 7.32 -5.69 -12.42
CA THR A 62 5.99 -5.25 -11.94
C THR A 62 5.09 -6.42 -11.53
N LEU A 63 5.18 -7.53 -12.26
CA LEU A 63 4.39 -8.75 -12.02
C LEU A 63 4.62 -9.39 -10.64
N PRO A 64 5.87 -9.71 -10.23
CA PRO A 64 6.14 -10.30 -8.93
C PRO A 64 5.85 -9.36 -7.76
N MET A 65 6.06 -8.05 -7.90
CA MET A 65 5.70 -7.09 -6.84
C MET A 65 4.20 -7.05 -6.59
N VAL A 66 3.38 -7.06 -7.64
CA VAL A 66 1.90 -7.11 -7.50
C VAL A 66 1.47 -8.43 -6.86
N LEU A 67 2.09 -9.55 -7.23
CA LEU A 67 1.80 -10.85 -6.62
C LEU A 67 2.17 -10.90 -5.13
N GLY A 68 3.32 -10.36 -4.74
CA GLY A 68 3.72 -10.31 -3.33
C GLY A 68 2.92 -9.32 -2.50
N ALA A 69 2.56 -8.17 -3.07
CA ALA A 69 1.61 -7.22 -2.47
C ALA A 69 0.25 -7.90 -2.22
N GLY A 70 -0.29 -8.58 -3.24
CA GLY A 70 -1.54 -9.32 -3.12
C GLY A 70 -1.47 -10.48 -2.13
N GLY A 71 -0.35 -11.21 -2.11
CA GLY A 71 -0.09 -12.30 -1.16
C GLY A 71 -0.05 -11.82 0.28
N ALA A 72 0.67 -10.73 0.57
CA ALA A 72 0.71 -10.17 1.92
C ALA A 72 -0.63 -9.59 2.38
N ALA A 73 -1.37 -8.94 1.47
CA ALA A 73 -2.73 -8.49 1.77
C ALA A 73 -3.64 -9.67 2.15
N LEU A 74 -3.57 -10.78 1.43
CA LEU A 74 -4.28 -12.02 1.76
C LEU A 74 -3.90 -12.57 3.14
N VAL A 75 -2.60 -12.67 3.41
CA VAL A 75 -2.07 -13.15 4.71
C VAL A 75 -2.57 -12.27 5.85
N ALA A 76 -2.55 -10.95 5.68
CA ALA A 76 -3.03 -10.02 6.68
C ALA A 76 -4.52 -10.14 6.95
N VAL A 77 -5.34 -10.26 5.90
CA VAL A 77 -6.80 -10.46 6.05
C VAL A 77 -7.07 -11.74 6.85
N VAL A 78 -6.35 -12.83 6.56
CA VAL A 78 -6.47 -14.09 7.32
C VAL A 78 -6.04 -13.90 8.78
N LEU A 79 -4.95 -13.17 9.02
CA LEU A 79 -4.44 -12.92 10.38
C LEU A 79 -5.41 -12.05 11.20
N ILE A 80 -5.97 -11.00 10.58
CA ILE A 80 -7.00 -10.14 11.17
C ILE A 80 -8.24 -10.97 11.52
N GLU A 81 -8.71 -11.82 10.60
CA GLU A 81 -9.88 -12.68 10.82
C GLU A 81 -9.63 -13.70 11.94
N ALA A 82 -8.43 -14.29 11.97
CA ALA A 82 -8.03 -15.25 13.00
C ALA A 82 -7.99 -14.59 14.39
N ILE A 83 -7.35 -13.43 14.52
CA ILE A 83 -7.27 -12.68 15.78
C ILE A 83 -8.65 -12.19 16.22
N ARG A 84 -9.48 -11.74 15.28
CA ARG A 84 -10.87 -11.35 15.56
C ARG A 84 -11.68 -12.53 16.11
N ARG A 85 -11.53 -13.73 15.53
CA ARG A 85 -12.22 -14.95 15.99
C ARG A 85 -11.71 -15.45 17.34
N LEU A 86 -10.39 -15.45 17.53
CA LEU A 86 -9.76 -16.00 18.73
C LEU A 86 -9.87 -15.06 19.94
N GLY A 87 -9.70 -13.75 19.71
CA GLY A 87 -9.70 -12.73 20.76
C GLY A 87 -11.07 -12.14 21.10
N ARG A 88 -12.10 -12.33 20.27
CA ARG A 88 -13.44 -11.69 20.40
C ARG A 88 -13.37 -10.17 20.65
N ILE A 89 -12.36 -9.53 20.07
CA ILE A 89 -12.05 -8.10 20.25
C ILE A 89 -12.73 -7.28 19.14
N GLU A 90 -12.87 -5.98 19.38
CA GLU A 90 -13.43 -5.04 18.40
C GLU A 90 -12.58 -5.04 17.11
N PRO A 91 -13.21 -5.06 15.91
CA PRO A 91 -12.50 -5.21 14.64
C PRO A 91 -11.44 -4.14 14.41
N GLY A 92 -11.65 -2.91 14.90
CA GLY A 92 -10.65 -1.84 14.84
C GLY A 92 -9.37 -2.18 15.59
N ALA A 93 -9.46 -2.80 16.77
CA ALA A 93 -8.31 -3.18 17.58
C ALA A 93 -7.53 -4.35 16.97
N ALA A 94 -8.23 -5.36 16.45
CA ALA A 94 -7.59 -6.50 15.78
C ALA A 94 -6.82 -6.06 14.52
N MET A 95 -7.41 -5.17 13.70
CA MET A 95 -6.72 -4.55 12.57
C MET A 95 -5.49 -3.77 13.03
N GLY A 96 -5.63 -2.99 14.11
CA GLY A 96 -4.57 -2.24 14.76
C GLY A 96 -3.30 -3.04 15.04
N VAL A 97 -3.48 -4.17 15.72
CA VAL A 97 -2.38 -5.04 16.15
C VAL A 97 -1.72 -5.74 14.97
N VAL A 98 -2.51 -6.21 13.98
CA VAL A 98 -1.95 -6.90 12.82
C VAL A 98 -1.13 -5.96 11.95
N PHE A 99 -1.63 -4.76 11.65
CA PHE A 99 -0.92 -3.83 10.77
C PHE A 99 0.41 -3.40 11.41
N THR A 100 0.40 -3.06 12.71
CA THR A 100 1.62 -2.62 13.42
C THR A 100 2.66 -3.73 13.46
N ALA A 101 2.25 -4.98 13.72
CA ALA A 101 3.15 -6.13 13.72
C ALA A 101 3.73 -6.43 12.33
N MET A 102 2.90 -6.42 11.28
CA MET A 102 3.37 -6.64 9.90
C MET A 102 4.26 -5.52 9.41
N PHE A 103 3.94 -4.26 9.72
CA PHE A 103 4.75 -3.11 9.34
C PHE A 103 6.12 -3.17 10.02
N ALA A 104 6.17 -3.39 11.34
CA ALA A 104 7.44 -3.56 12.06
C ALA A 104 8.25 -4.74 11.51
N GLY A 105 7.60 -5.87 11.20
CA GLY A 105 8.25 -7.02 10.57
C GLY A 105 8.82 -6.70 9.18
N GLY A 106 8.09 -5.94 8.36
CA GLY A 106 8.54 -5.49 7.04
C GLY A 106 9.75 -4.57 7.10
N VAL A 107 9.73 -3.59 8.01
CA VAL A 107 10.85 -2.67 8.23
C VAL A 107 12.08 -3.43 8.74
N LEU A 108 11.92 -4.36 9.68
CA LEU A 108 13.02 -5.20 10.17
C LEU A 108 13.62 -6.07 9.06
N LEU A 109 12.78 -6.66 8.21
CA LEU A 109 13.22 -7.43 7.04
C LEU A 109 13.99 -6.55 6.06
N LEU A 110 13.54 -5.31 5.84
CA LEU A 110 14.20 -4.36 4.98
C LEU A 110 15.59 -3.99 5.52
N GLU A 111 15.68 -3.58 6.79
CA GLU A 111 16.96 -3.26 7.44
C GLU A 111 17.94 -4.44 7.46
N GLN A 112 17.45 -5.66 7.67
CA GLN A 112 18.31 -6.86 7.63
C GLN A 112 18.76 -7.24 6.22
N SER A 113 17.97 -6.89 5.20
CA SER A 113 18.25 -7.25 3.81
C SER A 113 19.07 -6.20 3.06
N ASP A 114 19.45 -5.11 3.73
CA ASP A 114 20.26 -4.02 3.19
C ASP A 114 21.74 -4.41 2.99
N THR A 115 21.96 -5.43 2.16
CA THR A 115 23.18 -5.53 1.37
C THR A 115 23.05 -4.49 0.26
N SER A 116 23.56 -3.28 0.54
CA SER A 116 24.08 -2.29 -0.40
C SER A 116 23.66 -2.54 -1.86
N ASN A 117 22.59 -1.90 -2.35
CA ASN A 117 22.41 -1.43 -3.75
C ASN A 117 20.97 -1.10 -4.17
N VAL A 118 19.95 -1.20 -3.31
CA VAL A 118 18.57 -1.00 -3.79
C VAL A 118 17.83 -0.02 -2.91
N HIS A 119 17.90 1.26 -3.32
CA HIS A 119 16.89 2.26 -2.99
C HIS A 119 15.53 1.77 -3.55
N LEU A 120 14.87 0.87 -2.83
CA LEU A 120 13.43 0.76 -2.93
C LEU A 120 12.90 1.96 -2.18
N ASP A 121 12.44 2.93 -2.94
CA ASP A 121 11.84 4.14 -2.41
C ASP A 121 10.46 3.78 -1.82
N VAL A 122 10.52 3.23 -0.60
CA VAL A 122 9.35 2.72 0.15
C VAL A 122 8.32 3.83 0.31
N GLU A 123 8.78 5.07 0.45
CA GLU A 123 7.93 6.25 0.47
C GLU A 123 7.21 6.48 -0.86
N HIS A 124 7.86 6.30 -2.02
CA HIS A 124 7.16 6.47 -3.31
C HIS A 124 6.12 5.38 -3.57
N ALA A 125 6.38 4.14 -3.14
CA ALA A 125 5.41 3.06 -3.26
C ALA A 125 4.22 3.24 -2.29
N LEU A 126 4.46 3.83 -1.12
CA LEU A 126 3.46 4.00 -0.06
C LEU A 126 2.61 5.28 -0.24
N TYR A 127 3.24 6.40 -0.61
CA TYR A 127 2.57 7.70 -0.82
C TYR A 127 1.99 7.84 -2.23
N GLY A 128 2.48 7.06 -3.19
CA GLY A 128 2.12 7.17 -4.60
C GLY A 128 2.79 8.39 -5.24
N ASN A 129 3.29 8.22 -6.47
CA ASN A 129 3.95 9.29 -7.19
C ASN A 129 3.09 9.77 -8.37
N LEU A 130 2.52 10.96 -8.27
CA LEU A 130 1.83 11.60 -9.40
C LEU A 130 2.81 12.07 -10.48
N GLU A 131 4.07 12.26 -10.13
CA GLU A 131 5.14 12.73 -11.01
C GLU A 131 5.52 11.65 -12.03
N SER A 132 5.36 10.37 -11.67
CA SER A 132 5.56 9.22 -12.57
C SER A 132 4.46 9.08 -13.64
N LEU A 133 3.35 9.81 -13.52
CA LEU A 133 2.30 9.83 -14.55
C LEU A 133 2.65 10.76 -15.72
N ILE A 134 3.66 11.61 -15.53
CA ILE A 134 4.17 12.50 -16.57
C ILE A 134 5.08 11.62 -17.46
N TRP A 135 4.55 11.18 -18.60
CA TRP A 135 5.31 10.41 -19.59
C TRP A 135 6.25 11.37 -20.34
N LEU A 136 7.40 11.68 -19.71
CA LEU A 136 8.58 12.33 -20.30
C LEU A 136 9.78 11.41 -20.07
#